data_AF-A0A2V3VGE8-F1
#
_entry.id   AF-A0A2V3VGE8-F1
#
_cell.length_a   1.000
_cell.length_b   1.000
_cell.length_c   1.000
_cell.angle_alpha   90.00
_cell.angle_beta   90.00
_cell.angle_gamma   90.00
#
_symmetry.space_group_name_H-M   'P 1'
#
loop_
_entity.id
_entity.type
_entity.pdbx_description
1 polymer ?
#
loop_
_entity_poly.entity_id
_entity_poly.type
_entity_poly.pdbx_seq_one_letter_code
_entity_poly.pdbx_strand_id
1 'polypeptide(L)'
;MGAGKIPGIYGYWKNRYGCVFNHGPTDLSNNLFDDFLHYTPGPMGTVNDLGAIVARSEAVNPNSAEEELKRLIRVYGAIKNSSGKKSYSYWSKGKRQYRVSDYMTDRNSYFGSEATYREFLLAATSELDADNEKLRKYIEPNPATRNNHADWKEAQNVFYAWVRKAYLKKLGDNTDIPKLIKSQMSEKLKTALDKVKVDYGKDFKYGGFNPRPMKLEGYRFGTISEHGIGTAVDVESAKNAQIKIDVWKAIQSFTGKSLSHATAQSKWKTAPKELYESFKAINDEFVSRLGKAVKNAEASDAKKDPLSTAIESDESLKLIDKANKGFIKQWQKGFFDLPWELVKEFHEEGFLWGATFEHPDLHHFEL
;
A
#
# COMPACT_ATOMS: atom_id res chain seq x y z
N MET A 1 60.30 8.48 17.17
CA MET A 1 59.16 7.54 17.01
C MET A 1 58.01 8.06 17.85
N GLY A 2 56.77 8.09 17.34
CA GLY A 2 55.61 8.55 18.08
C GLY A 2 54.34 8.38 17.25
N ALA A 3 53.39 7.58 17.74
CA ALA A 3 52.17 7.22 17.00
C ALA A 3 51.00 8.11 17.42
N GLY A 4 50.63 9.06 16.56
CA GLY A 4 49.42 9.86 16.73
C GLY A 4 48.16 9.04 16.47
N LYS A 5 47.32 8.85 17.49
CA LYS A 5 46.02 8.17 17.35
C LYS A 5 44.95 9.13 16.84
N ILE A 6 44.22 8.75 15.80
CA ILE A 6 43.03 9.46 15.33
C ILE A 6 41.80 8.94 16.12
N PRO A 7 40.93 9.81 16.68
CA PRO A 7 39.69 9.38 17.32
C PRO A 7 38.66 8.92 16.28
N GLY A 8 38.18 7.68 16.39
CA GLY A 8 37.10 7.16 15.54
C GLY A 8 35.71 7.65 16.01
N ILE A 9 34.93 8.25 15.10
CA ILE A 9 33.57 8.73 15.40
C ILE A 9 32.57 7.58 15.23
N TYR A 10 32.06 7.05 16.34
CA TYR A 10 30.97 6.07 16.33
C TYR A 10 29.60 6.76 16.21
N GLY A 11 29.01 6.72 15.00
CA GLY A 11 27.68 7.25 14.74
C GLY A 11 26.56 6.34 15.27
N TYR A 12 26.01 6.65 16.45
CA TYR A 12 24.84 5.95 17.00
C TYR A 12 23.55 6.27 16.22
N TRP A 13 23.04 5.31 15.45
CA TRP A 13 21.68 5.36 14.89
C TRP A 13 20.64 5.12 15.99
N LYS A 14 19.94 6.18 16.42
CA LYS A 14 18.90 6.11 17.47
C LYS A 14 17.51 6.29 16.86
N ASN A 15 16.77 5.18 16.70
CA ASN A 15 15.40 5.18 16.20
C ASN A 15 14.48 6.08 17.05
N ARG A 16 13.82 7.06 16.41
CA ARG A 16 12.81 7.92 17.05
C ARG A 16 11.38 7.44 16.72
N TYR A 17 10.91 6.43 17.44
CA TYR A 17 9.48 6.16 17.61
C TYR A 17 9.18 6.04 19.10
N GLY A 18 9.11 7.19 19.77
CA GLY A 18 8.77 7.29 21.20
C GLY A 18 7.35 7.79 21.38
N CYS A 19 6.40 6.87 21.55
CA CYS A 19 5.11 7.22 22.15
C CYS A 19 5.29 7.35 23.66
N VAL A 20 5.11 8.55 24.21
CA VAL A 20 5.20 8.79 25.65
C VAL A 20 3.89 8.37 26.30
N PHE A 21 3.89 7.23 26.98
CA PHE A 21 2.89 6.92 28.00
C PHE A 21 3.41 7.40 29.36
N ASN A 22 2.57 8.12 30.08
CA ASN A 22 2.95 8.83 31.30
C ASN A 22 2.12 8.33 32.49
N HIS A 23 2.68 7.40 33.26
CA HIS A 23 2.09 6.91 34.50
C HIS A 23 3.15 6.96 35.62
N GLY A 24 2.84 7.69 36.69
CA GLY A 24 3.59 7.67 37.93
C GLY A 24 3.33 6.39 38.75
N PRO A 25 4.08 6.15 39.83
CA PRO A 25 4.08 4.89 40.55
C PRO A 25 2.93 4.78 41.55
N THR A 26 2.45 3.56 41.75
CA THR A 26 1.80 3.11 42.99
C THR A 26 2.41 1.79 43.40
N ASP A 27 3.28 1.80 44.41
CA ASP A 27 3.46 0.64 45.26
C ASP A 27 2.12 0.28 45.91
N LEU A 28 1.86 -1.02 46.06
CA LEU A 28 1.39 -1.59 47.32
C LEU A 28 1.47 -3.12 47.26
N SER A 29 2.14 -3.72 48.25
CA SER A 29 2.17 -5.16 48.47
C SER A 29 0.87 -5.65 49.11
N ASN A 30 0.53 -6.93 48.90
CA ASN A 30 0.56 -7.94 49.96
C ASN A 30 0.13 -9.34 49.48
N ASN A 31 0.60 -10.36 50.19
CA ASN A 31 0.25 -11.77 50.00
C ASN A 31 -1.09 -12.12 50.66
N LEU A 32 -1.68 -13.30 50.36
CA LEU A 32 -1.87 -14.42 51.34
C LEU A 32 -2.80 -15.54 50.83
N PHE A 33 -2.53 -16.77 51.28
CA PHE A 33 -3.26 -18.05 51.15
C PHE A 33 -3.46 -18.60 49.72
N ASP A 34 -3.11 -19.85 49.36
CA ASP A 34 -2.92 -21.17 50.03
C ASP A 34 -4.16 -22.07 50.22
N ASP A 35 -4.10 -23.20 49.51
CA ASP A 35 -4.48 -24.58 49.87
C ASP A 35 -5.94 -25.10 50.00
N PHE A 36 -6.01 -26.44 49.87
CA PHE A 36 -7.12 -27.40 50.01
C PHE A 36 -8.25 -27.41 48.96
N LEU A 37 -8.96 -28.53 48.71
CA LEU A 37 -8.57 -29.90 48.29
C LEU A 37 -9.86 -30.75 48.07
N HIS A 38 -9.78 -31.76 47.19
CA HIS A 38 -10.62 -33.00 47.13
C HIS A 38 -12.17 -32.98 46.91
N TYR A 39 -12.59 -33.76 45.88
CA TYR A 39 -13.78 -34.66 45.79
C TYR A 39 -15.21 -34.09 45.99
N THR A 40 -16.30 -34.61 45.38
CA THR A 40 -16.64 -35.99 44.98
C THR A 40 -17.67 -35.99 43.81
N PRO A 41 -17.89 -37.06 43.02
CA PRO A 41 -18.81 -37.06 41.86
C PRO A 41 -20.16 -37.79 42.06
N GLY A 42 -21.13 -37.53 41.15
CA GLY A 42 -22.31 -38.39 40.89
C GLY A 42 -23.58 -37.62 40.51
N PRO A 43 -24.69 -38.28 40.13
CA PRO A 43 -24.86 -39.68 39.72
C PRO A 43 -25.35 -39.81 38.26
N MET A 44 -25.72 -41.02 37.81
CA MET A 44 -26.16 -41.30 36.43
C MET A 44 -27.56 -40.78 36.09
N GLY A 45 -27.75 -40.41 34.82
CA GLY A 45 -29.07 -40.24 34.18
C GLY A 45 -29.04 -40.70 32.72
N THR A 46 -29.57 -41.89 32.44
CA THR A 46 -29.98 -42.34 31.09
C THR A 46 -31.42 -41.89 30.83
N VAL A 47 -32.01 -41.86 29.63
CA VAL A 47 -31.74 -42.57 28.36
C VAL A 47 -32.11 -41.63 27.17
N ASN A 48 -32.06 -42.16 25.93
CA ASN A 48 -32.68 -41.67 24.68
C ASN A 48 -31.85 -40.73 23.77
N ASP A 49 -31.03 -41.38 22.94
CA ASP A 49 -31.22 -41.37 21.48
C ASP A 49 -31.43 -40.01 20.79
N LEU A 50 -30.33 -39.27 20.68
CA LEU A 50 -30.06 -38.50 19.46
C LEU A 50 -28.88 -39.17 18.76
N GLY A 51 -29.19 -39.86 17.66
CA GLY A 51 -28.21 -40.63 16.88
C GLY A 51 -26.95 -39.84 16.56
N ALA A 52 -25.80 -40.47 16.76
CA ALA A 52 -24.49 -39.83 16.62
C ALA A 52 -24.19 -39.44 15.17
N ILE A 53 -24.65 -38.25 14.77
CA ILE A 53 -24.03 -37.47 13.71
C ILE A 53 -22.66 -37.04 14.25
N VAL A 54 -21.72 -38.00 14.24
CA VAL A 54 -20.31 -37.70 14.11
C VAL A 54 -20.20 -36.98 12.78
N ALA A 55 -20.27 -35.66 12.84
CA ALA A 55 -19.95 -34.81 11.71
C ALA A 55 -18.51 -35.15 11.33
N ARG A 56 -18.36 -36.00 10.30
CA ARG A 56 -17.08 -36.20 9.63
C ARG A 56 -16.69 -34.83 9.11
N SER A 57 -15.81 -34.15 9.83
CA SER A 57 -15.07 -33.03 9.31
C SER A 57 -14.20 -33.60 8.20
N GLU A 58 -14.76 -33.65 6.99
CA GLU A 58 -14.02 -34.00 5.78
C GLU A 58 -12.75 -33.15 5.79
N ALA A 59 -11.59 -33.81 5.85
CA ALA A 59 -10.34 -33.17 6.18
C ALA A 59 -10.09 -32.04 5.17
N VAL A 60 -10.28 -30.80 5.61
CA VAL A 60 -10.45 -29.64 4.72
C VAL A 60 -9.22 -29.55 3.83
N ASN A 61 -9.39 -29.90 2.56
CA ASN A 61 -8.26 -30.04 1.65
C ASN A 61 -7.54 -28.68 1.58
N PRO A 62 -6.30 -28.57 2.06
CA PRO A 62 -5.61 -27.28 2.17
C PRO A 62 -5.33 -26.68 0.78
N ASN A 63 -5.39 -27.50 -0.28
CA ASN A 63 -5.21 -27.10 -1.66
C ASN A 63 -6.55 -26.79 -2.38
N SER A 64 -7.69 -26.85 -1.70
CA SER A 64 -8.97 -26.40 -2.26
C SER A 64 -8.91 -24.92 -2.66
N ALA A 65 -9.62 -24.55 -3.73
CA ALA A 65 -9.68 -23.16 -4.19
C ALA A 65 -10.35 -22.22 -3.16
N GLU A 66 -11.16 -22.76 -2.25
CA GLU A 66 -11.76 -22.02 -1.15
C GLU A 66 -10.72 -21.65 -0.08
N GLU A 67 -9.93 -22.61 0.40
CA GLU A 67 -8.85 -22.31 1.37
C GLU A 67 -7.75 -21.45 0.73
N GLU A 68 -7.39 -21.71 -0.53
CA GLU A 68 -6.49 -20.86 -1.32
C GLU A 68 -6.95 -19.39 -1.28
N LEU A 69 -8.23 -19.13 -1.54
CA LEU A 69 -8.82 -17.78 -1.53
C LEU A 69 -8.95 -17.20 -0.12
N LYS A 70 -9.30 -18.01 0.90
CA LYS A 70 -9.33 -17.59 2.31
C LYS A 70 -7.96 -17.13 2.78
N ARG A 71 -6.90 -17.88 2.48
CA ARG A 71 -5.51 -17.55 2.83
C ARG A 71 -5.05 -16.25 2.17
N LEU A 72 -5.29 -16.10 0.86
CA LEU A 72 -5.03 -14.86 0.13
C LEU A 72 -5.70 -13.64 0.78
N ILE A 73 -6.99 -13.75 1.14
CA ILE A 73 -7.73 -12.63 1.73
C ILE A 73 -7.33 -12.34 3.18
N ARG A 74 -7.00 -13.38 3.96
CA ARG A 74 -6.45 -13.26 5.32
C ARG A 74 -5.12 -12.49 5.31
N VAL A 75 -4.22 -12.85 4.40
CA VAL A 75 -2.83 -12.35 4.39
C VAL A 75 -2.65 -11.06 3.58
N TYR A 76 -3.23 -10.97 2.39
CA TYR A 76 -3.06 -9.84 1.47
C TYR A 76 -4.27 -8.89 1.40
N GLY A 77 -5.36 -9.19 2.11
CA GLY A 77 -6.53 -8.32 2.25
C GLY A 77 -7.51 -8.43 1.08
N ALA A 78 -8.03 -7.31 0.58
CA ALA A 78 -8.97 -7.33 -0.53
C ALA A 78 -8.27 -7.77 -1.84
N ILE A 79 -8.73 -8.89 -2.41
CA ILE A 79 -8.30 -9.39 -3.72
C ILE A 79 -9.43 -9.18 -4.73
N LYS A 80 -9.08 -8.65 -5.90
CA LYS A 80 -9.98 -8.39 -7.03
C LYS A 80 -9.49 -9.12 -8.28
N ASN A 81 -10.35 -9.29 -9.26
CA ASN A 81 -9.93 -9.78 -10.57
C ASN A 81 -9.16 -8.73 -11.38
N SER A 82 -8.61 -9.14 -12.53
CA SER A 82 -7.75 -8.28 -13.38
C SER A 82 -8.43 -6.96 -13.77
N SER A 83 -9.74 -7.00 -14.07
CA SER A 83 -10.54 -5.82 -14.39
C SER A 83 -10.83 -4.89 -13.20
N GLY A 84 -10.65 -5.37 -11.97
CA GLY A 84 -11.05 -4.67 -10.75
C GLY A 84 -12.57 -4.65 -10.48
N LYS A 85 -13.41 -5.14 -11.41
CA LYS A 85 -14.88 -5.12 -11.31
C LYS A 85 -15.42 -6.16 -10.33
N LYS A 86 -14.82 -7.36 -10.29
CA LYS A 86 -15.14 -8.36 -9.25
C LYS A 86 -14.18 -8.20 -8.08
N SER A 87 -14.70 -8.11 -6.87
CA SER A 87 -13.94 -8.41 -5.65
C SER A 87 -14.24 -9.83 -5.21
N TYR A 88 -13.22 -10.60 -4.86
CA TYR A 88 -13.39 -11.90 -4.22
C TYR A 88 -13.58 -11.77 -2.70
N SER A 89 -13.44 -10.54 -2.15
CA SER A 89 -13.52 -10.24 -0.71
C SER A 89 -14.94 -10.34 -0.14
N TYR A 90 -15.06 -10.99 1.02
CA TYR A 90 -16.31 -11.33 1.69
C TYR A 90 -16.91 -10.21 2.56
N TRP A 91 -17.88 -9.46 2.02
CA TRP A 91 -18.94 -8.81 2.81
C TRP A 91 -20.29 -8.88 2.09
N SER A 92 -21.27 -9.53 2.72
CA SER A 92 -22.65 -9.63 2.22
C SER A 92 -23.61 -9.79 3.40
N LYS A 93 -24.56 -8.86 3.57
CA LYS A 93 -25.52 -8.80 4.69
C LYS A 93 -24.84 -8.98 6.08
N GLY A 94 -23.72 -8.28 6.31
CA GLY A 94 -22.95 -8.35 7.56
C GLY A 94 -22.16 -9.65 7.78
N LYS A 95 -22.34 -10.68 6.96
CA LYS A 95 -21.55 -11.91 6.99
C LYS A 95 -20.33 -11.83 6.06
N ARG A 96 -19.43 -12.79 6.28
CA ARG A 96 -18.26 -13.21 5.38
C ARG A 96 -18.42 -15.03 2.99
N GLN A 97 -19.20 -14.88 1.85
CA GLN A 97 -19.12 -15.49 0.54
C GLN A 97 -17.82 -15.04 -0.14
N TYR A 98 -16.74 -15.72 0.22
CA TYR A 98 -15.61 -15.91 -0.69
C TYR A 98 -16.19 -16.43 -2.00
N ARG A 99 -16.03 -15.68 -3.09
CA ARG A 99 -16.60 -16.08 -4.38
C ARG A 99 -15.69 -17.08 -5.08
N VAL A 100 -15.64 -18.29 -4.53
CA VAL A 100 -14.72 -19.35 -4.96
C VAL A 100 -14.91 -19.68 -6.45
N SER A 101 -16.15 -19.72 -6.93
CA SER A 101 -16.46 -19.92 -8.35
C SER A 101 -15.94 -18.79 -9.24
N ASP A 102 -16.21 -17.51 -8.91
CA ASP A 102 -15.66 -16.36 -9.63
C ASP A 102 -14.12 -16.39 -9.67
N TYR A 103 -13.48 -16.74 -8.54
CA TYR A 103 -12.03 -16.88 -8.44
C TYR A 103 -11.49 -18.05 -9.28
N MET A 104 -12.13 -19.23 -9.25
CA MET A 104 -11.75 -20.38 -10.08
C MET A 104 -11.92 -20.09 -11.58
N THR A 105 -12.99 -19.41 -11.99
CA THR A 105 -13.18 -18.96 -13.38
C THR A 105 -12.07 -18.00 -13.78
N ASP A 106 -11.87 -16.91 -13.04
CA ASP A 106 -10.90 -15.88 -13.42
C ASP A 106 -9.44 -16.40 -13.32
N ARG A 107 -9.16 -17.38 -12.43
CA ARG A 107 -7.89 -18.15 -12.36
C ARG A 107 -7.69 -19.01 -13.60
N ASN A 108 -8.65 -19.86 -13.93
CA ASN A 108 -8.52 -20.79 -15.06
C ASN A 108 -8.47 -20.02 -16.39
N SER A 109 -9.24 -18.93 -16.55
CA SER A 109 -9.11 -18.03 -17.71
C SER A 109 -7.73 -17.32 -17.80
N TYR A 110 -6.96 -17.24 -16.71
CA TYR A 110 -5.65 -16.60 -16.71
C TYR A 110 -4.46 -17.56 -16.88
N PHE A 111 -4.57 -18.78 -16.34
CA PHE A 111 -3.51 -19.81 -16.33
C PHE A 111 -3.76 -20.99 -17.27
N GLY A 112 -5.00 -21.27 -17.67
CA GLY A 112 -5.39 -22.48 -18.40
C GLY A 112 -6.18 -23.46 -17.52
N SER A 113 -5.89 -24.76 -17.62
CA SER A 113 -6.54 -25.77 -16.77
C SER A 113 -6.12 -25.64 -15.31
N GLU A 114 -6.87 -26.26 -14.38
CA GLU A 114 -6.41 -26.34 -12.98
C GLU A 114 -5.06 -27.08 -12.88
N ALA A 115 -4.82 -28.15 -13.65
CA ALA A 115 -3.53 -28.84 -13.68
C ALA A 115 -2.39 -27.87 -14.07
N THR A 116 -2.58 -27.11 -15.15
CA THR A 116 -1.64 -26.08 -15.62
C THR A 116 -1.38 -24.99 -14.58
N TYR A 117 -2.41 -24.59 -13.82
CA TYR A 117 -2.24 -23.68 -12.69
C TYR A 117 -1.44 -24.33 -11.54
N ARG A 118 -1.68 -25.60 -11.19
CA ARG A 118 -0.93 -26.30 -10.12
C ARG A 118 0.53 -26.52 -10.50
N GLU A 119 0.82 -26.87 -11.75
CA GLU A 119 2.17 -26.96 -12.31
C GLU A 119 2.91 -25.62 -12.21
N PHE A 120 2.26 -24.53 -12.65
CA PHE A 120 2.85 -23.19 -12.57
C PHE A 120 3.04 -22.71 -11.11
N LEU A 121 2.10 -23.02 -10.22
CA LEU A 121 2.19 -22.73 -8.78
C LEU A 121 3.36 -23.49 -8.14
N LEU A 122 3.57 -24.77 -8.49
CA LEU A 122 4.68 -25.56 -7.99
C LEU A 122 6.02 -24.98 -8.47
N ALA A 123 6.16 -24.68 -9.76
CA ALA A 123 7.36 -24.04 -10.31
C ALA A 123 7.65 -22.67 -9.65
N ALA A 124 6.62 -21.84 -9.48
CA ALA A 124 6.75 -20.55 -8.79
C ALA A 124 7.10 -20.71 -7.30
N THR A 125 6.65 -21.78 -6.63
CA THR A 125 7.01 -22.09 -5.24
C THR A 125 8.47 -22.51 -5.13
N SER A 126 8.95 -23.43 -5.98
CA SER A 126 10.36 -23.84 -6.03
C SER A 126 11.30 -22.65 -6.30
N GLU A 127 10.87 -21.69 -7.11
CA GLU A 127 11.61 -20.46 -7.39
C GLU A 127 11.67 -19.49 -6.18
N LEU A 128 10.69 -19.54 -5.28
CA LEU A 128 10.72 -18.78 -4.02
C LEU A 128 11.64 -19.41 -2.97
N ASP A 129 11.64 -20.73 -2.87
CA ASP A 129 12.38 -21.49 -1.86
C ASP A 129 13.88 -21.63 -2.19
N ALA A 130 14.23 -21.44 -3.47
CA ALA A 130 15.60 -21.32 -3.94
C ALA A 130 16.42 -20.22 -3.24
N ASP A 131 17.75 -20.32 -3.32
CA ASP A 131 18.74 -19.41 -2.72
C ASP A 131 18.62 -19.20 -1.19
N ASN A 132 18.02 -20.15 -0.46
CA ASN A 132 17.62 -20.04 0.95
C ASN A 132 16.55 -18.96 1.17
N GLU A 133 15.41 -19.10 0.47
CA GLU A 133 14.22 -18.23 0.56
C GLU A 133 14.49 -16.74 0.27
N LYS A 134 15.61 -16.39 -0.38
CA LYS A 134 15.98 -14.97 -0.61
C LYS A 134 14.92 -14.22 -1.42
N LEU A 135 14.25 -14.89 -2.37
CA LEU A 135 13.22 -14.26 -3.20
C LEU A 135 11.94 -13.95 -2.40
N ARG A 136 11.56 -14.81 -1.43
CA ARG A 136 10.41 -14.57 -0.55
C ARG A 136 10.47 -13.18 0.10
N LYS A 137 11.65 -12.76 0.55
CA LYS A 137 11.92 -11.50 1.28
C LYS A 137 11.48 -10.22 0.54
N TYR A 138 11.39 -10.26 -0.79
CA TYR A 138 10.97 -9.12 -1.61
C TYR A 138 9.44 -9.04 -1.81
N ILE A 139 8.71 -10.14 -1.55
CA ILE A 139 7.26 -10.27 -1.71
C ILE A 139 6.55 -10.67 -0.40
N GLU A 140 7.20 -10.49 0.76
CA GLU A 140 6.60 -10.82 2.06
C GLU A 140 5.46 -9.86 2.41
N PRO A 141 4.37 -10.34 3.04
CA PRO A 141 3.48 -9.47 3.76
C PRO A 141 4.22 -8.85 4.96
N ASN A 142 3.74 -7.71 5.46
CA ASN A 142 4.38 -6.98 6.55
C ASN A 142 4.56 -7.84 7.83
N PRO A 143 5.50 -7.50 8.73
CA PRO A 143 5.78 -8.31 9.92
C PRO A 143 4.57 -8.60 10.82
N ALA A 144 3.64 -7.67 11.01
CA ALA A 144 2.47 -7.90 11.84
C ALA A 144 1.52 -8.94 11.20
N THR A 145 1.34 -8.90 9.87
CA THR A 145 0.59 -9.92 9.14
C THR A 145 1.24 -11.30 9.23
N ARG A 146 2.58 -11.40 9.13
CA ARG A 146 3.29 -12.69 9.28
C ARG A 146 3.15 -13.27 10.68
N ASN A 147 3.30 -12.44 11.72
CA ASN A 147 3.20 -12.86 13.11
C ASN A 147 1.78 -13.35 13.47
N ASN A 148 0.75 -12.83 12.80
CA ASN A 148 -0.65 -13.18 13.06
C ASN A 148 -1.18 -14.37 12.24
N HIS A 149 -0.47 -14.81 11.20
CA HIS A 149 -0.96 -15.81 10.24
C HIS A 149 0.16 -16.81 9.91
N ALA A 150 0.18 -17.96 10.60
CA ALA A 150 1.20 -19.00 10.40
C ALA A 150 1.27 -19.51 8.94
N ASP A 151 0.17 -19.42 8.20
CA ASP A 151 -0.02 -19.86 6.82
C ASP A 151 0.31 -18.78 5.75
N TRP A 152 1.14 -17.79 6.12
CA TRP A 152 1.48 -16.67 5.23
C TRP A 152 2.35 -17.10 4.03
N LYS A 153 3.14 -18.17 4.15
CA LYS A 153 3.98 -18.69 3.05
C LYS A 153 3.13 -19.33 1.96
N GLU A 154 2.08 -20.07 2.33
CA GLU A 154 1.14 -20.69 1.44
C GLU A 154 0.31 -19.65 0.68
N ALA A 155 -0.06 -18.55 1.35
CA ALA A 155 -0.66 -17.39 0.68
C ALA A 155 0.34 -16.71 -0.27
N GLN A 156 1.61 -16.58 0.13
CA GLN A 156 2.67 -15.99 -0.68
C GLN A 156 2.96 -16.79 -1.95
N ASN A 157 2.99 -18.13 -1.89
CA ASN A 157 3.18 -18.99 -3.06
C ASN A 157 2.14 -18.67 -4.16
N VAL A 158 0.88 -18.54 -3.77
CA VAL A 158 -0.24 -18.25 -4.66
C VAL A 158 -0.19 -16.81 -5.17
N PHE A 159 0.05 -15.84 -4.28
CA PHE A 159 0.26 -14.43 -4.65
C PHE A 159 1.40 -14.29 -5.67
N TYR A 160 2.50 -15.02 -5.47
CA TYR A 160 3.64 -15.02 -6.38
C TYR A 160 3.34 -15.69 -7.72
N ALA A 161 2.62 -16.82 -7.75
CA ALA A 161 2.21 -17.43 -9.02
C ALA A 161 1.42 -16.44 -9.90
N TRP A 162 0.51 -15.66 -9.30
CA TRP A 162 -0.23 -14.60 -9.98
C TRP A 162 0.67 -13.44 -10.46
N VAL A 163 1.59 -12.99 -9.60
CA VAL A 163 2.58 -11.93 -9.92
C VAL A 163 3.53 -12.38 -11.04
N ARG A 164 4.13 -13.56 -10.92
CA ARG A 164 5.05 -14.18 -11.89
C ARG A 164 4.40 -14.33 -13.26
N LYS A 165 3.16 -14.85 -13.36
CA LYS A 165 2.48 -14.97 -14.66
C LYS A 165 2.09 -13.60 -15.26
N ALA A 166 1.90 -12.58 -14.43
CA ALA A 166 1.70 -11.21 -14.90
C ALA A 166 2.98 -10.54 -15.43
N TYR A 167 4.15 -10.80 -14.84
CA TYR A 167 5.44 -10.43 -15.44
C TYR A 167 5.63 -11.09 -16.82
N LEU A 168 5.47 -12.43 -16.91
CA LEU A 168 5.64 -13.16 -18.18
C LEU A 168 4.71 -12.61 -19.28
N LYS A 169 3.44 -12.33 -18.94
CA LYS A 169 2.47 -11.74 -19.88
C LYS A 169 2.76 -10.29 -20.29
N LYS A 170 3.59 -9.55 -19.55
CA LYS A 170 3.93 -8.14 -19.86
C LYS A 170 5.31 -7.99 -20.50
N LEU A 171 6.28 -8.82 -20.12
CA LEU A 171 7.69 -8.71 -20.52
C LEU A 171 8.16 -9.87 -21.44
N GLY A 172 7.34 -10.91 -21.60
CA GLY A 172 7.64 -12.11 -22.40
C GLY A 172 8.05 -13.30 -21.54
N ASP A 173 7.76 -14.52 -22.00
CA ASP A 173 7.98 -15.75 -21.21
C ASP A 173 9.47 -16.06 -20.92
N ASN A 174 10.41 -15.41 -21.62
CA ASN A 174 11.87 -15.53 -21.40
C ASN A 174 12.42 -14.60 -20.30
N THR A 175 11.57 -13.91 -19.53
CA THR A 175 12.00 -12.92 -18.53
C THR A 175 12.55 -13.59 -17.25
N ASP A 176 13.76 -13.21 -16.85
CA ASP A 176 14.34 -13.55 -15.54
C ASP A 176 13.70 -12.71 -14.42
N ILE A 177 12.52 -13.17 -13.98
CA ILE A 177 11.71 -12.51 -12.94
C ILE A 177 12.43 -12.50 -11.58
N PRO A 178 13.06 -13.59 -11.10
CA PRO A 178 13.84 -13.56 -9.86
C PRO A 178 14.93 -12.48 -9.86
N LYS A 179 15.66 -12.30 -10.96
CA LYS A 179 16.69 -11.26 -11.07
C LYS A 179 16.09 -9.86 -11.08
N LEU A 180 14.99 -9.63 -11.81
CA LEU A 180 14.29 -8.34 -11.83
C LEU A 180 13.74 -7.95 -10.44
N ILE A 181 13.25 -8.94 -9.68
CA ILE A 181 12.79 -8.71 -8.30
C ILE A 181 13.97 -8.44 -7.35
N LYS A 182 15.07 -9.18 -7.49
CA LYS A 182 16.30 -8.97 -6.69
C LYS A 182 16.99 -7.63 -7.01
N SER A 183 16.93 -7.13 -8.25
CA SER A 183 17.52 -5.84 -8.65
C SER A 183 16.69 -4.62 -8.21
N GLN A 184 15.38 -4.80 -7.97
CA GLN A 184 14.44 -3.74 -7.56
C GLN A 184 14.27 -2.59 -8.57
N MET A 185 14.84 -2.69 -9.76
CA MET A 185 14.66 -1.76 -10.87
C MET A 185 15.12 -2.41 -12.18
N SER A 186 14.52 -1.97 -13.28
CA SER A 186 15.06 -2.23 -14.62
C SER A 186 16.34 -1.41 -14.85
N GLU A 187 17.24 -1.88 -15.71
CA GLU A 187 18.45 -1.13 -16.04
C GLU A 187 18.12 0.20 -16.78
N LYS A 188 17.00 0.26 -17.51
CA LYS A 188 16.45 1.51 -18.07
C LYS A 188 16.16 2.52 -16.95
N LEU A 189 15.38 2.13 -15.94
CA LEU A 189 15.03 2.99 -14.82
C LEU A 189 16.26 3.41 -14.01
N LYS A 190 17.17 2.49 -13.75
CA LYS A 190 18.44 2.79 -13.06
C LYS A 190 19.25 3.85 -13.82
N THR A 191 19.46 3.65 -15.11
CA THR A 191 20.22 4.57 -15.98
C THR A 191 19.59 5.96 -15.98
N ALA A 192 18.27 6.04 -16.18
CA ALA A 192 17.54 7.30 -16.19
C ALA A 192 17.58 8.03 -14.84
N LEU A 193 17.38 7.31 -13.73
CA LEU A 193 17.51 7.89 -12.38
C LEU A 193 18.92 8.36 -12.06
N ASP A 194 19.95 7.66 -12.52
CA ASP A 194 21.34 8.06 -12.34
C ASP A 194 21.67 9.32 -13.18
N LYS A 195 21.06 9.48 -14.37
CA LYS A 195 21.13 10.72 -15.15
C LYS A 195 20.38 11.88 -14.47
N VAL A 196 19.13 11.69 -14.02
CA VAL A 196 18.36 12.69 -13.25
C VAL A 196 19.14 13.21 -12.05
N LYS A 197 19.84 12.35 -11.29
CA LYS A 197 20.69 12.77 -10.15
C LYS A 197 21.84 13.69 -10.57
N VAL A 198 22.51 13.37 -11.68
CA VAL A 198 23.64 14.13 -12.20
C VAL A 198 23.19 15.51 -12.67
N ASP A 199 22.12 15.58 -13.47
CA ASP A 199 21.68 16.83 -14.08
C ASP A 199 20.95 17.75 -13.09
N TYR A 200 20.19 17.20 -12.14
CA TYR A 200 19.54 17.97 -11.07
C TYR A 200 20.54 18.50 -10.02
N GLY A 201 21.71 17.86 -9.89
CA GLY A 201 22.84 18.33 -9.06
C GLY A 201 22.58 18.37 -7.55
N LYS A 202 21.53 17.71 -7.06
CA LYS A 202 21.11 17.68 -5.65
C LYS A 202 20.53 16.32 -5.27
N ASP A 203 20.63 15.95 -4.00
CA ASP A 203 19.97 14.76 -3.47
C ASP A 203 18.43 14.87 -3.53
N PHE A 204 17.77 13.77 -3.88
CA PHE A 204 16.33 13.57 -3.72
C PHE A 204 16.06 12.12 -3.29
N LYS A 205 15.00 11.89 -2.51
CA LYS A 205 14.60 10.55 -2.09
C LYS A 205 13.54 10.00 -3.02
N TYR A 206 13.79 8.80 -3.53
CA TYR A 206 12.81 8.01 -4.25
C TYR A 206 12.63 6.64 -3.59
N GLY A 207 11.38 6.18 -3.59
CA GLY A 207 11.02 4.78 -3.38
C GLY A 207 10.35 4.23 -4.63
N GLY A 208 9.64 3.11 -4.48
CA GLY A 208 8.72 2.62 -5.51
C GLY A 208 8.64 1.10 -5.52
N PHE A 209 9.78 0.42 -5.66
CA PHE A 209 9.81 -1.01 -6.01
C PHE A 209 8.91 -1.87 -5.13
N ASN A 210 7.93 -2.51 -5.75
CA ASN A 210 6.94 -3.33 -5.08
C ASN A 210 6.46 -4.41 -6.05
N PRO A 211 6.96 -5.66 -5.95
CA PRO A 211 6.64 -6.75 -6.86
C PRO A 211 5.22 -7.30 -6.60
N ARG A 212 4.21 -6.50 -6.97
CA ARG A 212 2.79 -6.71 -6.65
C ARG A 212 1.87 -6.48 -7.86
N PRO A 213 0.66 -7.06 -7.86
CA PRO A 213 -0.40 -6.66 -8.80
C PRO A 213 -0.81 -5.20 -8.58
N MET A 214 -1.43 -4.58 -9.58
CA MET A 214 -1.97 -3.23 -9.47
C MET A 214 -2.92 -3.14 -8.27
N LYS A 215 -2.74 -2.11 -7.43
CA LYS A 215 -3.49 -1.93 -6.19
C LYS A 215 -4.38 -0.69 -6.30
N LEU A 216 -5.69 -0.90 -6.13
CA LEU A 216 -6.65 0.17 -5.84
C LEU A 216 -7.21 -0.11 -4.43
N GLU A 217 -8.51 -0.36 -4.30
CA GLU A 217 -9.17 -0.87 -3.09
C GLU A 217 -8.81 -2.34 -2.76
N GLY A 218 -7.70 -2.86 -3.31
CA GLY A 218 -7.32 -4.27 -3.30
C GLY A 218 -6.38 -4.62 -4.47
N TYR A 219 -5.76 -5.80 -4.41
CA TYR A 219 -4.87 -6.29 -5.47
C TYR A 219 -5.65 -6.89 -6.64
N ARG A 220 -5.41 -6.38 -7.85
CA ARG A 220 -6.04 -6.84 -9.10
C ARG A 220 -5.26 -8.01 -9.70
N PHE A 221 -5.63 -9.23 -9.35
CA PHE A 221 -4.92 -10.43 -9.77
C PHE A 221 -4.90 -10.60 -11.29
N GLY A 222 -3.73 -10.97 -11.82
CA GLY A 222 -3.46 -11.01 -13.27
C GLY A 222 -3.00 -9.69 -13.87
N THR A 223 -2.68 -8.69 -13.05
CA THR A 223 -1.98 -7.45 -13.43
C THR A 223 -0.62 -7.36 -12.71
N ILE A 224 0.25 -6.45 -13.14
CA ILE A 224 1.50 -6.07 -12.46
C ILE A 224 1.59 -4.53 -12.46
N SER A 225 2.09 -3.93 -11.38
CA SER A 225 2.31 -2.48 -11.29
C SER A 225 3.61 -2.07 -12.00
N GLU A 226 3.75 -0.80 -12.43
CA GLU A 226 5.01 -0.27 -12.98
C GLU A 226 6.15 -0.30 -11.94
N HIS A 227 5.83 0.01 -10.68
CA HIS A 227 6.67 -0.28 -9.52
C HIS A 227 7.04 -1.76 -9.34
N GLY A 228 6.24 -2.67 -9.89
CA GLY A 228 6.52 -4.11 -9.89
C GLY A 228 7.52 -4.50 -10.97
N ILE A 229 7.42 -3.93 -12.18
CA ILE A 229 8.39 -4.19 -13.25
C ILE A 229 9.66 -3.31 -13.16
N GLY A 230 9.74 -2.43 -12.16
CA GLY A 230 10.89 -1.57 -11.97
C GLY A 230 11.03 -0.52 -13.07
N THR A 231 9.91 0.08 -13.49
CA THR A 231 9.84 1.21 -14.45
C THR A 231 9.32 2.50 -13.81
N ALA A 232 8.93 2.49 -12.53
CA ALA A 232 8.39 3.67 -11.85
C ALA A 232 8.96 3.92 -10.45
N VAL A 233 8.94 5.19 -10.03
CA VAL A 233 9.40 5.68 -8.72
C VAL A 233 8.40 6.64 -8.06
N ASP A 234 8.44 6.67 -6.72
CA ASP A 234 7.72 7.63 -5.89
C ASP A 234 8.73 8.59 -5.24
N VAL A 235 8.76 9.85 -5.69
CA VAL A 235 9.75 10.88 -5.32
C VAL A 235 9.20 11.79 -4.22
N GLU A 236 9.92 11.90 -3.10
CA GLU A 236 9.55 12.75 -1.95
C GLU A 236 8.07 12.57 -1.52
N SER A 237 7.58 11.33 -1.49
CA SER A 237 6.17 10.98 -1.27
C SER A 237 5.59 11.37 0.09
N ALA A 238 6.43 11.72 1.06
CA ALA A 238 6.00 12.33 2.33
C ALA A 238 5.59 13.81 2.21
N LYS A 239 5.91 14.46 1.08
CA LYS A 239 5.66 15.89 0.80
C LYS A 239 4.67 16.14 -0.35
N ASN A 240 4.48 15.14 -1.21
CA ASN A 240 3.69 15.24 -2.43
C ASN A 240 2.54 14.23 -2.39
N ALA A 241 1.31 14.66 -2.67
CA ALA A 241 0.13 13.84 -2.47
C ALA A 241 -0.24 12.96 -3.68
N GLN A 242 -0.74 11.75 -3.36
CA GLN A 242 -1.65 10.99 -4.23
C GLN A 242 -3.09 11.47 -3.96
N ILE A 243 -3.79 11.98 -4.99
CA ILE A 243 -5.06 12.68 -4.85
C ILE A 243 -6.18 11.92 -5.59
N LYS A 244 -7.19 11.45 -4.84
CA LYS A 244 -8.41 10.86 -5.42
C LYS A 244 -9.16 11.91 -6.26
N ILE A 245 -9.77 11.50 -7.38
CA ILE A 245 -10.49 12.40 -8.29
C ILE A 245 -11.51 13.33 -7.60
N ASP A 246 -12.27 12.85 -6.62
CA ASP A 246 -13.28 13.69 -5.95
C ASP A 246 -12.69 14.65 -4.91
N VAL A 247 -11.54 14.30 -4.30
CA VAL A 247 -10.73 15.24 -3.51
C VAL A 247 -10.16 16.32 -4.43
N TRP A 248 -9.69 15.94 -5.62
CA TRP A 248 -9.14 16.88 -6.60
C TRP A 248 -10.19 17.88 -7.09
N LYS A 249 -11.39 17.41 -7.46
CA LYS A 249 -12.55 18.28 -7.79
C LYS A 249 -12.89 19.24 -6.64
N ALA A 250 -12.88 18.76 -5.39
CA ALA A 250 -13.20 19.59 -4.24
C ALA A 250 -12.11 20.64 -3.95
N ILE A 251 -10.82 20.32 -4.14
CA ILE A 251 -9.71 21.29 -4.09
C ILE A 251 -9.85 22.34 -5.19
N GLN A 252 -10.18 21.94 -6.42
CA GLN A 252 -10.41 22.86 -7.54
C GLN A 252 -11.58 23.82 -7.26
N SER A 253 -12.67 23.29 -6.68
CA SER A 253 -13.80 24.12 -6.27
C SER A 253 -13.44 25.08 -5.14
N PHE A 254 -12.73 24.62 -4.10
CA PHE A 254 -12.29 25.46 -2.97
C PHE A 254 -11.33 26.57 -3.39
N THR A 255 -10.42 26.28 -4.33
CA THR A 255 -9.42 27.24 -4.83
C THR A 255 -9.94 28.14 -5.95
N GLY A 256 -11.03 27.77 -6.63
CA GLY A 256 -11.50 28.44 -7.84
C GLY A 256 -10.55 28.30 -9.04
N LYS A 257 -9.62 27.33 -9.00
CA LYS A 257 -8.64 27.06 -10.06
C LYS A 257 -8.88 25.67 -10.64
N SER A 258 -8.85 25.54 -11.96
CA SER A 258 -9.16 24.29 -12.66
C SER A 258 -7.99 23.78 -13.50
N LEU A 259 -7.88 22.45 -13.55
CA LEU A 259 -6.92 21.72 -14.39
C LEU A 259 -7.51 20.35 -14.71
N SER A 260 -7.99 20.16 -15.94
CA SER A 260 -8.60 18.88 -16.35
C SER A 260 -7.53 17.83 -16.66
N HIS A 261 -7.89 16.55 -16.56
CA HIS A 261 -7.04 15.41 -16.93
C HIS A 261 -6.48 15.55 -18.37
N ALA A 262 -7.33 15.89 -19.34
CA ALA A 262 -6.91 16.12 -20.73
C ALA A 262 -6.00 17.35 -20.88
N THR A 263 -6.24 18.41 -20.12
CA THR A 263 -5.35 19.59 -20.07
C THR A 263 -3.98 19.23 -19.50
N ALA A 264 -3.93 18.39 -18.45
CA ALA A 264 -2.68 17.93 -17.85
C ALA A 264 -1.88 17.05 -18.82
N GLN A 265 -2.52 16.05 -19.45
CA GLN A 265 -1.88 15.22 -20.47
C GLN A 265 -1.38 16.00 -21.69
N SER A 266 -2.11 17.05 -22.09
CA SER A 266 -1.69 17.95 -23.18
C SER A 266 -0.47 18.79 -22.76
N LYS A 267 -0.57 19.49 -21.62
CA LYS A 267 0.53 20.35 -21.13
C LYS A 267 1.80 19.56 -20.81
N TRP A 268 1.73 18.32 -20.33
CA TRP A 268 2.96 17.53 -20.12
C TRP A 268 3.78 17.35 -21.41
N LYS A 269 3.10 17.22 -22.56
CA LYS A 269 3.74 17.01 -23.87
C LYS A 269 4.19 18.29 -24.57
N THR A 270 3.62 19.44 -24.22
CA THR A 270 3.79 20.70 -24.99
C THR A 270 4.31 21.88 -24.16
N ALA A 271 4.04 21.89 -22.85
CA ALA A 271 4.39 22.96 -21.91
C ALA A 271 4.50 22.39 -20.47
N PRO A 272 5.43 21.46 -20.18
CA PRO A 272 5.51 20.78 -18.89
C PRO A 272 5.73 21.76 -17.71
N LYS A 273 6.42 22.89 -17.96
CA LYS A 273 6.57 23.97 -16.98
C LYS A 273 5.24 24.63 -16.62
N GLU A 274 4.35 24.86 -17.59
CA GLU A 274 3.01 25.37 -17.31
C GLU A 274 2.15 24.35 -16.55
N LEU A 275 2.37 23.04 -16.74
CA LEU A 275 1.67 22.02 -15.95
C LEU A 275 2.10 22.09 -14.48
N TYR A 276 3.41 22.13 -14.25
CA TYR A 276 4.00 22.33 -12.93
C TYR A 276 3.49 23.62 -12.26
N GLU A 277 3.52 24.74 -12.97
CA GLU A 277 3.03 26.04 -12.46
C GLU A 277 1.51 26.00 -12.18
N SER A 278 0.73 25.24 -12.97
CA SER A 278 -0.70 25.04 -12.71
C SER A 278 -0.93 24.27 -11.40
N PHE A 279 -0.21 23.16 -11.17
CA PHE A 279 -0.31 22.42 -9.91
C PHE A 279 0.17 23.24 -8.70
N LYS A 280 1.29 23.97 -8.84
CA LYS A 280 1.78 24.88 -7.80
C LYS A 280 0.77 25.99 -7.48
N ALA A 281 0.15 26.62 -8.49
CA ALA A 281 -0.85 27.65 -8.27
C ALA A 281 -2.11 27.12 -7.54
N ILE A 282 -2.49 25.86 -7.75
CA ILE A 282 -3.61 25.21 -7.02
C ILE A 282 -3.19 24.89 -5.57
N ASN A 283 -1.97 24.39 -5.35
CA ASN A 283 -1.39 24.15 -4.02
C ASN A 283 -1.32 25.43 -3.17
N ASP A 284 -0.73 26.49 -3.73
CA ASP A 284 -0.47 27.73 -2.99
C ASP A 284 -1.78 28.46 -2.63
N GLU A 285 -2.78 28.41 -3.52
CA GLU A 285 -4.13 28.93 -3.25
C GLU A 285 -4.86 28.10 -2.18
N PHE A 286 -4.72 26.77 -2.18
CA PHE A 286 -5.29 25.89 -1.17
C PHE A 286 -4.75 26.25 0.23
N VAL A 287 -3.42 26.40 0.37
CA VAL A 287 -2.78 26.79 1.63
C VAL A 287 -3.21 28.20 2.05
N SER A 288 -3.25 29.15 1.10
CA SER A 288 -3.68 30.54 1.35
C SER A 288 -5.13 30.64 1.86
N ARG A 289 -6.07 29.88 1.27
CA ARG A 289 -7.46 29.86 1.71
C ARG A 289 -7.66 29.11 3.01
N LEU A 290 -7.01 27.95 3.17
CA LEU A 290 -7.10 27.17 4.39
C LEU A 290 -6.55 27.95 5.60
N GLY A 291 -5.40 28.63 5.45
CA GLY A 291 -4.83 29.48 6.49
C GLY A 291 -5.76 30.64 6.91
N LYS A 292 -6.50 31.22 5.96
CA LYS A 292 -7.53 32.24 6.26
C LYS A 292 -8.73 31.63 7.00
N ALA A 293 -9.23 30.47 6.57
CA ALA A 293 -10.34 29.79 7.23
C ALA A 293 -9.99 29.38 8.67
N VAL A 294 -8.80 28.82 8.89
CA VAL A 294 -8.26 28.49 10.22
C VAL A 294 -8.14 29.74 11.10
N LYS A 295 -7.53 30.83 10.60
CA LYS A 295 -7.41 32.09 11.36
C LYS A 295 -8.77 32.72 11.71
N ASN A 296 -9.76 32.61 10.83
CA ASN A 296 -11.12 33.08 11.12
C ASN A 296 -11.80 32.23 12.20
N ALA A 297 -11.49 30.93 12.25
CA ALA A 297 -11.98 30.01 13.28
C ALA A 297 -11.28 30.20 14.65
N GLU A 298 -10.00 30.57 14.68
CA GLU A 298 -9.29 30.96 15.92
C GLU A 298 -9.98 32.13 16.65
N ALA A 299 -10.69 33.00 15.91
CA ALA A 299 -11.39 34.16 16.44
C ALA A 299 -12.83 33.88 16.93
N SER A 300 -13.40 32.68 16.70
CA SER A 300 -14.82 32.40 16.96
C SER A 300 -15.11 31.46 18.12
N ASP A 301 -14.26 30.47 18.41
CA ASP A 301 -14.39 29.60 19.59
C ASP A 301 -13.02 29.12 20.11
N ALA A 302 -12.56 29.71 21.22
CA ALA A 302 -11.30 29.39 21.86
C ALA A 302 -11.23 28.00 22.53
N LYS A 303 -12.32 27.20 22.52
CA LYS A 303 -12.35 25.85 23.11
C LYS A 303 -12.26 24.71 22.09
N LYS A 304 -12.36 24.99 20.79
CA LYS A 304 -12.25 23.99 19.72
C LYS A 304 -10.88 24.03 19.04
N ASP A 305 -10.53 22.92 18.39
CA ASP A 305 -9.46 22.89 17.39
C ASP A 305 -9.82 23.81 16.21
N PRO A 306 -9.02 24.85 15.89
CA PRO A 306 -9.38 25.81 14.84
C PRO A 306 -9.48 25.20 13.45
N LEU A 307 -8.72 24.13 13.16
CA LEU A 307 -8.82 23.41 11.89
C LEU A 307 -10.16 22.67 11.77
N SER A 308 -10.59 21.97 12.83
CA SER A 308 -11.89 21.32 12.89
C SER A 308 -13.03 22.34 12.77
N THR A 309 -12.93 23.49 13.45
CA THR A 309 -13.92 24.58 13.35
C THR A 309 -13.97 25.20 11.95
N ALA A 310 -12.81 25.39 11.29
CA ALA A 310 -12.76 25.84 9.90
C ALA A 310 -13.48 24.86 8.95
N ILE A 311 -13.24 23.56 9.10
CA ILE A 311 -13.92 22.50 8.34
C ILE A 311 -15.43 22.46 8.68
N GLU A 312 -15.82 22.68 9.93
CA GLU A 312 -17.25 22.81 10.31
C GLU A 312 -17.93 24.06 9.71
N SER A 313 -17.16 25.10 9.34
CA SER A 313 -17.68 26.37 8.81
C SER A 313 -17.73 26.47 7.27
N ASP A 314 -16.85 25.79 6.54
CA ASP A 314 -16.70 25.91 5.09
C ASP A 314 -17.16 24.64 4.35
N GLU A 315 -18.22 24.74 3.54
CA GLU A 315 -18.79 23.60 2.78
C GLU A 315 -17.80 22.97 1.79
N SER A 316 -16.86 23.73 1.23
CA SER A 316 -15.83 23.18 0.33
C SER A 316 -14.81 22.37 1.11
N LEU A 317 -14.42 22.82 2.32
CA LEU A 317 -13.58 22.02 3.22
C LEU A 317 -14.32 20.74 3.69
N LYS A 318 -15.63 20.80 3.95
CA LYS A 318 -16.44 19.60 4.24
C LYS A 318 -16.42 18.61 3.09
N LEU A 319 -16.51 19.08 1.83
CA LEU A 319 -16.43 18.20 0.66
C LEU A 319 -15.05 17.51 0.55
N ILE A 320 -13.96 18.23 0.86
CA ILE A 320 -12.60 17.66 0.86
C ILE A 320 -12.44 16.59 1.96
N ASP A 321 -12.84 16.86 3.21
CA ASP A 321 -12.72 15.87 4.30
C ASP A 321 -13.69 14.68 4.11
N LYS A 322 -14.89 14.92 3.59
CA LYS A 322 -15.84 13.85 3.23
C LYS A 322 -15.30 12.94 2.13
N ALA A 323 -14.57 13.48 1.16
CA ALA A 323 -13.95 12.69 0.09
C ALA A 323 -12.69 11.93 0.56
N ASN A 324 -11.93 12.50 1.50
CA ASN A 324 -10.80 11.80 2.14
C ASN A 324 -10.48 12.35 3.54
N LYS A 325 -11.04 11.71 4.57
CA LYS A 325 -10.96 12.17 5.96
C LYS A 325 -9.51 12.31 6.43
N GLY A 326 -9.15 13.50 6.91
CA GLY A 326 -7.81 13.84 7.37
C GLY A 326 -6.85 14.34 6.27
N PHE A 327 -7.25 14.38 4.99
CA PHE A 327 -6.41 14.94 3.91
C PHE A 327 -5.99 16.38 4.23
N ILE A 328 -6.93 17.22 4.68
CA ILE A 328 -6.67 18.61 5.05
C ILE A 328 -5.66 18.68 6.20
N LYS A 329 -5.78 17.82 7.21
CA LYS A 329 -4.87 17.77 8.36
C LYS A 329 -3.45 17.34 7.98
N GLN A 330 -3.32 16.39 7.05
CA GLN A 330 -2.03 15.94 6.51
C GLN A 330 -1.35 17.05 5.68
N TRP A 331 -2.10 17.68 4.78
CA TRP A 331 -1.57 18.59 3.76
C TRP A 331 -1.83 20.08 4.03
N GLN A 332 -2.08 20.45 5.29
CA GLN A 332 -2.37 21.84 5.70
C GLN A 332 -1.29 22.86 5.33
N LYS A 333 -0.06 22.41 5.06
CA LYS A 333 1.09 23.23 4.64
C LYS A 333 1.38 23.16 3.13
N GLY A 334 0.52 22.48 2.37
CA GLY A 334 0.71 22.13 0.96
C GLY A 334 0.65 20.63 0.75
N PHE A 335 0.28 20.22 -0.47
CA PHE A 335 0.27 18.85 -0.98
C PHE A 335 1.27 18.66 -2.14
N PHE A 336 2.05 19.68 -2.48
CA PHE A 336 3.02 19.68 -3.57
C PHE A 336 4.26 20.53 -3.23
N ASP A 337 5.44 19.92 -3.30
CA ASP A 337 6.76 20.46 -2.90
C ASP A 337 7.93 19.89 -3.74
N LEU A 338 7.65 19.31 -4.94
CA LEU A 338 8.73 19.02 -5.89
C LEU A 338 9.28 20.33 -6.48
N PRO A 339 10.61 20.51 -6.59
CA PRO A 339 11.19 21.61 -7.37
C PRO A 339 11.00 21.42 -8.88
N TRP A 340 10.82 22.51 -9.62
CA TRP A 340 10.65 22.47 -11.08
C TRP A 340 11.82 21.77 -11.77
N GLU A 341 13.04 22.03 -11.31
CA GLU A 341 14.26 21.49 -11.93
C GLU A 341 14.28 19.96 -11.85
N LEU A 342 13.79 19.36 -10.76
CA LEU A 342 13.67 17.91 -10.66
C LEU A 342 12.62 17.35 -11.62
N VAL A 343 11.46 18.02 -11.72
CA VAL A 343 10.37 17.63 -12.65
C VAL A 343 10.81 17.78 -14.11
N LYS A 344 11.65 18.78 -14.44
CA LYS A 344 12.28 18.96 -15.74
C LYS A 344 13.19 17.78 -16.08
N GLU A 345 14.13 17.41 -15.22
CA GLU A 345 15.05 16.30 -15.53
C GLU A 345 14.30 14.96 -15.71
N PHE A 346 13.26 14.70 -14.91
CA PHE A 346 12.36 13.56 -15.14
C PHE A 346 11.62 13.63 -16.49
N HIS A 347 11.17 14.81 -16.93
CA HIS A 347 10.57 14.99 -18.26
C HIS A 347 11.57 14.73 -19.39
N GLU A 348 12.80 15.23 -19.26
CA GLU A 348 13.84 15.11 -20.30
C GLU A 348 14.38 13.68 -20.43
N GLU A 349 14.41 12.89 -19.34
CA GLU A 349 14.61 11.43 -19.40
C GLU A 349 13.36 10.65 -19.85
N GLY A 350 12.31 11.33 -20.28
CA GLY A 350 11.14 10.74 -20.94
C GLY A 350 10.13 10.08 -20.01
N PHE A 351 10.13 10.38 -18.71
CA PHE A 351 9.13 9.86 -17.78
C PHE A 351 7.75 10.48 -18.02
N LEU A 352 6.70 9.72 -17.73
CA LEU A 352 5.35 10.22 -17.51
C LEU A 352 5.17 10.58 -16.03
N TRP A 353 4.80 11.83 -15.73
CA TRP A 353 4.52 12.30 -14.37
C TRP A 353 3.07 12.01 -13.97
N GLY A 354 2.83 11.44 -12.79
CA GLY A 354 1.51 11.05 -12.29
C GLY A 354 0.53 12.22 -12.07
N ALA A 355 1.00 13.46 -12.14
CA ALA A 355 0.18 14.65 -12.32
C ALA A 355 -0.68 14.62 -13.60
N THR A 356 -0.35 13.75 -14.57
CA THR A 356 -1.10 13.54 -15.82
C THR A 356 -2.18 12.46 -15.73
N PHE A 357 -2.39 11.85 -14.56
CA PHE A 357 -3.38 10.79 -14.34
C PHE A 357 -4.78 11.33 -13.96
N GLU A 358 -5.81 10.50 -14.07
CA GLU A 358 -7.18 10.80 -13.57
C GLU A 358 -7.23 10.92 -12.04
N HIS A 359 -6.28 10.31 -11.34
CA HIS A 359 -6.05 10.49 -9.90
C HIS A 359 -4.65 11.07 -9.75
N PRO A 360 -4.49 12.41 -9.68
CA PRO A 360 -3.18 13.04 -9.73
C PRO A 360 -2.25 12.50 -8.63
N ASP A 361 -1.15 11.90 -9.06
CA ASP A 361 -0.16 11.30 -8.16
C ASP A 361 1.15 12.07 -8.25
N LEU A 362 1.29 13.07 -7.38
CA LEU A 362 2.27 14.12 -7.57
C LEU A 362 3.71 13.70 -7.25
N HIS A 363 3.90 12.57 -6.55
CA HIS A 363 5.21 11.96 -6.36
C HIS A 363 5.60 10.96 -7.46
N HIS A 364 4.67 10.53 -8.30
CA HIS A 364 4.85 9.35 -9.14
C HIS A 364 5.44 9.67 -10.52
N PHE A 365 6.43 8.89 -10.96
CA PHE A 365 7.02 8.97 -12.31
C PHE A 365 7.25 7.57 -12.90
N GLU A 366 6.84 7.32 -14.15
CA GLU A 366 6.96 6.02 -14.85
C GLU A 366 7.59 6.13 -16.26
N LEU A 367 8.22 5.04 -16.75
CA LEU A 367 9.03 4.95 -17.99
C LEU A 367 8.50 3.97 -19.06
#